data_AF-L8HG60-F1
#
_entry.id   AF-L8HG60-F1
#
_cell.length_a   1.000
_cell.length_b   1.000
_cell.length_c   1.000
_cell.angle_alpha   90.00
_cell.angle_beta   90.00
_cell.angle_gamma   90.00
#
_symmetry.space_group_name_H-M   'P 1'
#
loop_
_entity.id
_entity.type
_entity.pdbx_description
1 polymer ?
#
loop_
_entity_poly.entity_id
_entity_poly.type
_entity_poly.pdbx_seq_one_letter_code
_entity_poly.pdbx_strand_id
1 'polypeptide(L)'
;MAIIKKLNSIEVVAAIEKILLDVCKVKVVQSANKNFPQRLKASRLNRSDCLHILSNYEQFFKEIEKSAKDDETRLKISSTRRVWELYYPLVCLTAQATVNISEEEWLTRAREFGQAFVDAYQAEDVTTYIHIFVFHFGFFLDKYNGLEKFANYALEGKHSVIKRILAYGSSGFGAH
;
A
#
# COMPACT_ATOMS: atom_id res chain seq x y z
N MET A 1 -1.62 -4.66 -2.12
CA MET A 1 -1.52 -4.95 -3.58
C MET A 1 -2.57 -5.94 -4.11
N ALA A 2 -3.48 -6.50 -3.29
CA ALA A 2 -4.65 -7.24 -3.78
C ALA A 2 -5.57 -6.36 -4.67
N ILE A 3 -5.66 -5.09 -4.29
CA ILE A 3 -6.52 -4.03 -4.84
C ILE A 3 -6.46 -3.87 -6.36
N ILE A 4 -5.27 -4.02 -6.95
CA ILE A 4 -5.04 -3.80 -8.38
C ILE A 4 -5.43 -5.03 -9.24
N LYS A 5 -5.56 -6.22 -8.65
CA LYS A 5 -5.88 -7.45 -9.40
C LYS A 5 -7.29 -7.47 -10.00
N LYS A 6 -8.22 -6.66 -9.46
CA LYS A 6 -9.63 -6.65 -9.86
C LYS A 6 -9.90 -5.77 -11.10
N LEU A 7 -8.93 -4.92 -11.47
CA LEU A 7 -9.02 -3.95 -12.57
C LEU A 7 -8.17 -4.44 -13.76
N ASN A 8 -8.67 -5.43 -14.50
CA ASN A 8 -7.90 -6.11 -15.57
C ASN A 8 -8.30 -5.71 -17.00
N SER A 9 -9.18 -4.74 -17.21
CA SER A 9 -9.39 -4.22 -18.57
C SER A 9 -8.14 -3.51 -19.06
N ILE A 10 -7.79 -3.70 -20.34
CA ILE A 10 -6.54 -3.21 -20.93
C ILE A 10 -6.42 -1.68 -20.75
N GLU A 11 -7.53 -0.98 -20.92
CA GLU A 11 -7.61 0.47 -20.80
C GLU A 11 -7.41 0.95 -19.35
N VAL A 12 -8.00 0.25 -18.38
CA VAL A 12 -7.82 0.59 -16.96
C VAL A 12 -6.40 0.26 -16.51
N VAL A 13 -5.82 -0.84 -16.97
CA VAL A 13 -4.41 -1.17 -16.71
C VAL A 13 -3.49 -0.08 -17.27
N ALA A 14 -3.69 0.34 -18.52
CA ALA A 14 -2.90 1.41 -19.12
C ALA A 14 -3.03 2.73 -18.36
N ALA A 15 -4.24 3.07 -17.89
CA ALA A 15 -4.47 4.23 -17.05
C ALA A 15 -3.74 4.13 -15.70
N ILE A 16 -3.83 2.98 -15.03
CA ILE A 16 -3.12 2.72 -13.77
C ILE A 16 -1.62 2.90 -13.97
N GLU A 17 -1.03 2.32 -15.01
CA GLU A 17 0.41 2.42 -15.26
C GLU A 17 0.85 3.86 -15.51
N LYS A 18 0.06 4.61 -16.29
CA LYS A 18 0.32 6.03 -16.53
C LYS A 18 0.30 6.83 -15.24
N ILE A 19 -0.70 6.65 -14.39
CA ILE A 19 -0.81 7.39 -13.12
C ILE A 19 0.31 7.01 -12.16
N LEU A 20 0.63 5.71 -12.05
CA LEU A 20 1.72 5.24 -11.20
C LEU A 20 3.03 5.94 -11.59
N LEU A 21 3.31 6.08 -12.89
CA LEU A 21 4.50 6.77 -13.38
C LEU A 21 4.42 8.29 -13.20
N ASP A 22 3.34 8.91 -13.67
CA ASP A 22 3.24 10.36 -13.83
C ASP A 22 2.95 11.06 -12.50
N VAL A 23 2.10 10.47 -11.67
CA VAL A 23 1.63 11.04 -10.40
C VAL A 23 2.40 10.45 -9.22
N CYS A 24 2.41 9.13 -9.09
CA CYS A 24 3.04 8.47 -7.94
C CYS A 24 4.56 8.35 -8.06
N LYS A 25 5.13 8.65 -9.24
CA LYS A 25 6.56 8.48 -9.57
C LYS A 25 7.07 7.04 -9.37
N VAL A 26 6.17 6.07 -9.45
CA VAL A 26 6.42 4.63 -9.31
C VAL A 26 6.63 4.01 -10.68
N LYS A 27 7.80 3.40 -10.89
CA LYS A 27 8.12 2.68 -12.13
C LYS A 27 7.74 1.20 -12.00
N VAL A 28 6.85 0.75 -12.89
CA VAL A 28 6.48 -0.66 -12.99
C VAL A 28 7.40 -1.37 -13.99
N VAL A 29 7.92 -2.53 -13.60
CA VAL A 29 8.76 -3.40 -14.44
C VAL A 29 8.00 -3.77 -15.71
N GLN A 30 8.60 -3.52 -16.86
CA GLN A 30 8.06 -3.92 -18.16
C GLN A 30 8.48 -5.34 -18.51
N SER A 31 7.53 -6.19 -18.88
CA SER A 31 7.79 -7.58 -19.28
C SER A 31 6.64 -8.11 -20.12
N ALA A 32 6.93 -8.55 -21.35
CA ALA A 32 5.92 -9.09 -22.27
C ALA A 32 5.26 -10.40 -21.77
N ASN A 33 5.96 -11.14 -20.90
CA ASN A 33 5.50 -12.45 -20.41
C ASN A 33 4.77 -12.37 -19.06
N LYS A 34 4.49 -11.17 -18.54
CA LYS A 34 3.86 -10.97 -17.22
C LYS A 34 2.63 -10.10 -17.34
N ASN A 35 1.54 -10.54 -16.72
CA ASN A 35 0.36 -9.69 -16.54
C ASN A 35 0.65 -8.55 -15.54
N PHE A 36 -0.23 -7.56 -15.48
CA PHE A 36 -0.01 -6.38 -14.66
C PHE A 36 0.22 -6.68 -13.17
N PRO A 37 -0.59 -7.52 -12.48
CA PRO A 37 -0.29 -7.94 -11.11
C PRO A 37 1.10 -8.56 -10.92
N GLN A 38 1.55 -9.39 -11.86
CA GLN A 38 2.87 -10.01 -11.84
C GLN A 38 3.99 -8.97 -12.05
N ARG A 39 3.81 -8.02 -12.95
CA ARG A 39 4.74 -6.90 -13.17
C ARG A 39 4.85 -6.01 -11.93
N LEU A 40 3.71 -5.69 -11.31
CA LEU A 40 3.66 -4.89 -10.10
C LEU A 40 4.39 -5.60 -8.94
N LYS A 41 4.15 -6.90 -8.73
CA LYS A 41 4.89 -7.72 -7.75
C LYS A 41 6.40 -7.75 -8.04
N ALA A 42 6.79 -7.87 -9.31
CA ALA A 42 8.19 -7.88 -9.72
C ALA A 42 8.89 -6.52 -9.52
N SER A 43 8.13 -5.42 -9.45
CA SER A 43 8.67 -4.07 -9.28
C SER A 43 9.21 -3.80 -7.87
N ARG A 44 8.93 -4.68 -6.90
CA ARG A 44 9.45 -4.59 -5.52
C ARG A 44 9.26 -3.19 -4.94
N LEU A 45 8.01 -2.70 -4.96
CA LEU A 45 7.65 -1.39 -4.44
C LEU A 45 8.19 -1.21 -3.01
N ASN A 46 8.92 -0.13 -2.80
CA ASN A 46 9.45 0.22 -1.49
C ASN A 46 8.42 1.05 -0.70
N ARG A 47 8.74 1.40 0.56
CA ARG A 47 7.84 2.20 1.41
C ARG A 47 7.50 3.56 0.80
N SER A 48 8.47 4.25 0.21
CA SER A 48 8.25 5.56 -0.44
C SER A 48 7.24 5.42 -1.58
N ASP A 49 7.38 4.38 -2.41
CA ASP A 49 6.45 4.10 -3.51
C ASP A 49 5.02 3.89 -2.97
N CYS A 50 4.88 3.06 -1.93
CA CYS A 50 3.60 2.81 -1.28
C CYS A 50 2.98 4.07 -0.68
N LEU A 51 3.78 4.94 -0.07
CA LEU A 51 3.31 6.22 0.47
C LEU A 51 2.89 7.20 -0.61
N HIS A 52 3.62 7.27 -1.73
CA HIS A 52 3.22 8.12 -2.86
C HIS A 52 1.90 7.65 -3.49
N ILE A 53 1.69 6.34 -3.59
CA ILE A 53 0.40 5.80 -4.04
C ILE A 53 -0.70 6.18 -3.04
N LEU A 54 -0.43 6.02 -1.75
CA LEU A 54 -1.39 6.33 -0.69
C LEU A 54 -1.78 7.80 -0.62
N SER A 55 -0.81 8.71 -0.70
CA SER A 55 -1.08 10.15 -0.62
C SER A 55 -1.76 10.72 -1.86
N ASN A 56 -1.75 9.99 -2.98
CA ASN A 56 -2.35 10.42 -4.24
C ASN A 56 -3.55 9.55 -4.66
N TYR A 57 -4.13 8.77 -3.74
CA TYR A 57 -5.18 7.80 -4.08
C TYR A 57 -6.41 8.46 -4.71
N GLU A 58 -6.79 9.67 -4.30
CA GLU A 58 -7.94 10.39 -4.89
C GLU A 58 -7.71 10.70 -6.37
N GLN A 59 -6.53 11.23 -6.71
CA GLN A 59 -6.17 11.49 -8.10
C GLN A 59 -6.07 10.17 -8.88
N PHE A 60 -5.56 9.11 -8.25
CA PHE A 60 -5.52 7.78 -8.83
C PHE A 60 -6.92 7.30 -9.23
N PHE A 61 -7.90 7.38 -8.33
CA PHE A 61 -9.26 6.95 -8.62
C PHE A 61 -9.96 7.84 -9.66
N LYS A 62 -9.75 9.16 -9.59
CA LYS A 62 -10.30 10.11 -10.56
C LYS A 62 -9.86 9.82 -12.00
N GLU A 63 -8.62 9.41 -12.19
CA GLU A 63 -8.10 9.13 -13.53
C GLU A 63 -8.51 7.74 -14.05
N ILE A 64 -8.55 6.69 -13.20
CA ILE A 64 -9.01 5.37 -13.65
C ILE A 64 -10.52 5.34 -13.94
N GLU A 65 -11.33 6.13 -13.22
CA GLU A 65 -12.77 6.26 -13.48
C GLU A 65 -13.05 6.75 -14.91
N LYS A 66 -12.21 7.65 -15.45
CA LYS A 66 -12.34 8.12 -16.84
C LYS A 66 -12.12 7.03 -17.87
N SER A 67 -11.42 5.97 -17.52
CA SER A 67 -11.12 4.83 -18.39
C SER A 67 -12.18 3.72 -18.31
N ALA A 68 -13.18 3.85 -17.44
CA ALA A 68 -14.24 2.86 -17.27
C ALA A 68 -15.30 2.98 -18.36
N LYS A 69 -15.36 1.96 -19.23
CA LYS A 69 -16.28 1.91 -20.39
C LYS A 69 -17.65 1.33 -20.04
N ASP A 70 -17.69 0.39 -19.10
CA ASP A 70 -18.86 -0.37 -18.70
C ASP A 70 -19.20 -0.20 -17.21
N ASP A 71 -20.45 -0.47 -16.86
CA ASP A 71 -20.96 -0.29 -15.49
C ASP A 71 -20.36 -1.29 -14.49
N GLU A 72 -19.99 -2.49 -14.94
CA GLU A 72 -19.32 -3.48 -14.09
C GLU A 72 -17.94 -2.99 -13.63
N THR A 73 -17.15 -2.43 -14.56
CA THR A 73 -15.86 -1.80 -14.27
C THR A 73 -16.01 -0.59 -13.36
N ARG A 74 -17.02 0.26 -13.59
CA ARG A 74 -17.32 1.41 -12.71
C ARG A 74 -17.65 0.96 -11.29
N LEU A 75 -18.47 -0.09 -11.15
CA LEU A 75 -18.83 -0.64 -9.85
C LEU A 75 -17.60 -1.21 -9.11
N LYS A 76 -16.72 -1.92 -9.81
CA LYS A 76 -15.44 -2.41 -9.26
C LYS A 76 -14.54 -1.28 -8.80
N ILE A 77 -14.43 -0.21 -9.59
CA ILE A 77 -13.65 0.98 -9.25
C ILE A 77 -14.24 1.67 -8.02
N SER A 78 -15.56 1.89 -7.99
CA SER A 78 -16.25 2.54 -6.87
C SER A 78 -16.11 1.73 -5.56
N SER A 79 -16.28 0.41 -5.62
CA SER A 79 -16.10 -0.47 -4.46
C SER A 79 -14.65 -0.42 -3.95
N THR A 80 -13.69 -0.44 -4.87
CA THR A 80 -12.26 -0.33 -4.56
C THR A 80 -11.97 1.04 -3.92
N ARG A 81 -12.50 2.13 -4.48
CA ARG A 81 -12.35 3.48 -3.96
C ARG A 81 -12.87 3.61 -2.54
N ARG A 82 -14.05 3.05 -2.25
CA ARG A 82 -14.63 3.04 -0.90
C ARG A 82 -13.71 2.41 0.13
N VAL A 83 -13.03 1.31 -0.23
CA VAL A 83 -12.03 0.68 0.64
C VAL A 83 -10.90 1.65 0.97
N TRP A 84 -10.39 2.42 0.01
CA TRP A 84 -9.32 3.39 0.24
C TRP A 84 -9.78 4.59 1.07
N GLU A 85 -10.98 5.09 0.84
CA GLU A 85 -11.56 6.21 1.60
C GLU A 85 -11.68 5.86 3.09
N LEU A 86 -12.00 4.60 3.42
CA LEU A 86 -12.04 4.10 4.80
C LEU A 86 -10.64 3.79 5.34
N TYR A 87 -9.76 3.25 4.51
CA TYR A 87 -8.41 2.84 4.91
C TYR A 87 -7.47 4.02 5.16
N TYR A 88 -7.47 5.02 4.29
CA TYR A 88 -6.57 6.18 4.33
C TYR A 88 -6.54 6.89 5.70
N PRO A 89 -7.67 7.33 6.27
CA PRO A 89 -7.66 8.00 7.58
C PRO A 89 -7.13 7.10 8.70
N LEU A 90 -7.43 5.79 8.66
CA LEU A 90 -6.92 4.84 9.65
C LEU A 90 -5.39 4.73 9.59
N VAL A 91 -4.81 4.62 8.39
CA VAL A 91 -3.35 4.60 8.22
C VAL A 91 -2.71 5.90 8.67
N CYS A 92 -3.31 7.05 8.34
CA CYS A 92 -2.81 8.34 8.79
C CYS A 92 -2.72 8.43 10.31
N LEU A 93 -3.69 7.87 11.04
CA LEU A 93 -3.63 7.79 12.50
C LEU A 93 -2.44 6.95 12.98
N THR A 94 -2.15 5.82 12.32
CA THR A 94 -1.03 4.94 12.71
C THR A 94 0.35 5.61 12.59
N ALA A 95 0.46 6.63 11.72
CA ALA A 95 1.69 7.37 11.46
C ALA A 95 1.92 8.56 12.41
N GLN A 96 0.91 8.93 13.21
CA GLN A 96 1.03 10.05 14.15
C GLN A 96 1.82 9.63 15.39
N ALA A 97 2.68 10.51 15.91
CA ALA A 97 3.47 10.23 17.11
C ALA A 97 2.60 10.02 18.36
N THR A 98 1.53 10.82 18.46
CA THR A 98 0.51 10.74 19.51
C THR A 98 -0.82 10.49 18.83
N VAL A 99 -1.57 9.50 19.30
CA VAL A 99 -2.86 9.12 18.72
C VAL A 99 -3.88 9.16 19.83
N ASN A 100 -4.92 9.97 19.65
CA ASN A 100 -6.04 10.03 20.59
C ASN A 100 -7.22 9.24 20.03
N ILE A 101 -7.10 7.91 20.02
CA ILE A 101 -8.17 6.98 19.62
C ILE A 101 -8.20 5.82 20.60
N SER A 102 -9.38 5.47 21.10
CA SER A 102 -9.54 4.29 21.94
C SER A 102 -9.53 3.01 21.09
N GLU A 103 -9.25 1.87 21.73
CA GLU A 103 -9.39 0.57 21.07
C GLU A 103 -10.80 0.36 20.46
N GLU A 104 -11.85 0.78 21.18
CA GLU A 104 -13.25 0.65 20.75
C GLU A 104 -13.56 1.52 19.52
N GLU A 105 -13.08 2.76 19.50
CA GLU A 105 -13.27 3.66 18.35
C GLU A 105 -12.51 3.13 17.13
N TRP A 106 -11.27 2.65 17.33
CA TRP A 106 -10.51 2.00 16.26
C TRP A 106 -11.27 0.81 15.69
N LEU A 107 -11.71 -0.11 16.55
CA LEU A 107 -12.39 -1.34 16.13
C LEU A 107 -13.66 -1.03 15.33
N THR A 108 -14.42 -0.01 15.71
CA THR A 108 -15.62 0.43 14.99
C THR A 108 -15.28 0.87 13.57
N ARG A 109 -14.31 1.77 13.42
CA ARG A 109 -13.88 2.29 12.10
C ARG A 109 -13.19 1.23 11.24
N ALA A 110 -12.36 0.41 11.87
CA ALA A 110 -11.59 -0.62 11.17
C ALA A 110 -12.48 -1.80 10.74
N ARG A 111 -13.57 -2.09 11.45
CA ARG A 111 -14.59 -3.05 11.00
C ARG A 111 -15.36 -2.55 9.79
N GLU A 112 -15.68 -1.25 9.72
CA GLU A 112 -16.29 -0.67 8.53
C GLU A 112 -15.37 -0.82 7.30
N PHE A 113 -14.08 -0.52 7.47
CA PHE A 113 -13.06 -0.82 6.47
C PHE A 113 -13.01 -2.32 6.11
N GLY A 114 -12.98 -3.19 7.11
CA GLY A 114 -12.92 -4.64 6.93
C GLY A 114 -14.11 -5.19 6.15
N GLN A 115 -15.32 -4.69 6.44
CA GLN A 115 -16.54 -5.04 5.72
C GLN A 115 -16.44 -4.61 4.26
N ALA A 116 -16.10 -3.34 4.01
CA ALA A 116 -15.91 -2.84 2.65
C ALA A 116 -14.84 -3.64 1.88
N PHE A 117 -13.78 -4.09 2.57
CA PHE A 117 -12.73 -4.91 1.98
C PHE A 117 -13.25 -6.29 1.54
N VAL A 118 -14.01 -6.99 2.39
CA VAL A 118 -14.55 -8.32 2.04
C VAL A 118 -15.67 -8.24 1.00
N ASP A 119 -16.40 -7.13 0.95
CA ASP A 119 -17.39 -6.88 -0.13
C ASP A 119 -16.68 -6.62 -1.47
N ALA A 120 -15.50 -6.01 -1.44
CA ALA A 120 -14.74 -5.64 -2.63
C ALA A 120 -13.78 -6.75 -3.11
N TYR A 121 -13.32 -7.67 -2.27
CA TYR A 121 -12.26 -8.65 -2.61
C TYR A 121 -12.64 -10.09 -2.25
N GLN A 122 -11.89 -11.05 -2.79
CA GLN A 122 -12.11 -12.47 -2.47
C GLN A 122 -11.48 -12.81 -1.12
N ALA A 123 -11.93 -13.92 -0.52
CA ALA A 123 -11.43 -14.38 0.77
C ALA A 123 -9.91 -14.59 0.78
N GLU A 124 -9.32 -15.02 -0.34
CA GLU A 124 -7.89 -15.28 -0.46
C GLU A 124 -7.03 -14.00 -0.46
N ASP A 125 -7.65 -12.83 -0.68
CA ASP A 125 -6.98 -11.54 -0.58
C ASP A 125 -6.94 -10.99 0.86
N VAL A 126 -7.67 -11.62 1.80
CA VAL A 126 -7.64 -11.28 3.23
C VAL A 126 -6.36 -11.86 3.86
N THR A 127 -5.34 -11.03 3.94
CA THR A 127 -4.06 -11.42 4.56
C THR A 127 -4.11 -11.32 6.08
N THR A 128 -3.17 -11.98 6.75
CA THR A 128 -2.95 -11.84 8.20
C THR A 128 -2.70 -10.38 8.61
N TYR A 129 -2.09 -9.56 7.75
CA TYR A 129 -1.91 -8.12 8.01
C TYR A 129 -3.23 -7.36 8.05
N ILE A 130 -4.21 -7.71 7.20
CA ILE A 130 -5.55 -7.10 7.24
C ILE A 130 -6.26 -7.49 8.54
N HIS A 131 -6.18 -8.76 8.93
CA HIS A 131 -6.74 -9.22 10.20
C HIS A 131 -6.13 -8.47 11.39
N ILE A 132 -4.80 -8.36 11.44
CA ILE A 132 -4.09 -7.64 12.50
C ILE A 132 -4.46 -6.15 12.52
N PHE A 133 -4.56 -5.53 11.35
CA PHE A 133 -4.96 -4.13 11.23
C PHE A 133 -6.39 -3.88 11.74
N VAL A 134 -7.33 -4.77 11.44
CA VAL A 134 -8.72 -4.60 11.87
C VAL A 134 -8.91 -4.88 13.36
N PHE A 135 -8.36 -5.99 13.86
CA PHE A 135 -8.71 -6.50 15.19
C PHE A 135 -7.70 -6.18 16.29
N HIS A 136 -6.42 -5.97 15.96
CA HIS A 136 -5.36 -5.90 16.98
C HIS A 136 -4.68 -4.54 17.04
N PHE A 137 -4.69 -3.76 15.96
CA PHE A 137 -3.98 -2.47 15.91
C PHE A 137 -4.50 -1.45 16.93
N GLY A 138 -5.82 -1.40 17.17
CA GLY A 138 -6.44 -0.46 18.10
C GLY A 138 -5.90 -0.56 19.52
N PHE A 139 -5.77 -1.78 20.04
CA PHE A 139 -5.16 -2.06 21.35
C PHE A 139 -3.75 -1.44 21.46
N PHE A 140 -2.92 -1.62 20.42
CA PHE A 140 -1.55 -1.11 20.45
C PHE A 140 -1.50 0.42 20.32
N LEU A 141 -2.38 1.02 19.53
CA LEU A 141 -2.46 2.48 19.39
C LEU A 141 -2.91 3.15 20.69
N ASP A 142 -3.93 2.61 21.35
CA ASP A 142 -4.45 3.12 22.61
C ASP A 142 -3.38 3.04 23.72
N LYS A 143 -2.72 1.87 23.83
CA LYS A 143 -1.74 1.62 24.89
C LYS A 143 -0.39 2.30 24.66
N TYR A 144 0.07 2.38 23.41
CA TYR A 144 1.44 2.78 23.10
C TYR A 144 1.56 4.02 22.24
N ASN A 145 0.45 4.64 21.80
CA ASN A 145 0.45 5.71 20.80
C ASN A 145 1.14 5.27 19.49
N GLY A 146 1.59 6.24 18.68
CA GLY A 146 2.15 6.03 17.34
C GLY A 146 3.04 4.82 17.21
N LEU A 147 2.67 3.89 16.31
CA LEU A 147 3.35 2.61 16.17
C LEU A 147 4.57 2.66 15.25
N GLU A 148 4.70 3.72 14.45
CA GLU A 148 5.88 3.91 13.59
C GLU A 148 7.19 3.98 14.38
N LYS A 149 7.17 4.38 15.65
CA LYS A 149 8.38 4.39 16.50
C LYS A 149 8.90 2.99 16.83
N PHE A 150 8.05 1.96 16.72
CA PHE A 150 8.43 0.56 16.89
C PHE A 150 8.76 -0.12 15.56
N ALA A 151 8.66 0.59 14.43
CA ALA A 151 8.97 0.04 13.14
C ALA A 151 10.49 -0.06 12.93
N ASN A 152 10.93 -1.09 12.22
CA ASN A 152 12.35 -1.40 12.01
C ASN A 152 13.04 -0.48 10.98
N TYR A 153 12.41 0.63 10.57
CA TYR A 153 12.93 1.51 9.51
C TYR A 153 14.31 2.08 9.84
N ALA A 154 14.57 2.40 11.11
CA ALA A 154 15.87 2.90 11.54
C ALA A 154 16.99 1.85 11.41
N LEU A 155 16.67 0.57 11.62
CA LEU A 155 17.61 -0.54 11.46
C LEU A 155 17.92 -0.80 9.99
N GLU A 156 16.91 -0.77 9.12
CA GLU A 156 17.07 -0.90 7.67
C GLU A 156 17.92 0.25 7.09
N GLY A 157 17.70 1.48 7.56
CA GLY A 157 18.51 2.65 7.20
C GLY A 157 19.98 2.47 7.58
N LYS A 158 20.28 2.01 8.81
CA LYS A 158 21.66 1.75 9.25
C LYS A 158 22.35 0.67 8.41
N HIS A 159 21.64 -0.39 8.00
CA HIS A 159 22.21 -1.40 7.11
C HIS A 159 22.66 -0.83 5.75
N SER A 160 21.89 0.10 5.17
CA SER A 160 22.29 0.77 3.93
C SER A 160 23.59 1.57 4.08
N VAL A 161 23.75 2.26 5.21
CA VAL A 161 24.95 3.04 5.54
C VAL A 161 26.14 2.12 5.74
N ILE A 162 25.98 1.02 6.48
CA ILE A 162 27.04 0.03 6.71
C ILE A 162 27.52 -0.57 5.39
N LYS A 163 26.61 -0.97 4.49
CA LYS A 163 26.98 -1.48 3.16
C LYS A 163 27.77 -0.46 2.36
N ARG A 164 27.37 0.83 2.40
CA ARG A 164 28.09 1.91 1.74
C ARG A 164 29.48 2.11 2.35
N ILE A 165 29.60 2.10 3.67
CA ILE A 165 30.89 2.21 4.36
C ILE A 165 31.80 1.04 3.99
N LEU A 166 31.31 -0.20 4.00
CA LEU A 166 32.11 -1.37 3.64
C LEU A 166 32.55 -1.34 2.16
N ALA A 167 31.68 -0.91 1.24
CA ALA A 167 32.01 -0.81 -0.17
C ALA A 167 33.18 0.14 -0.48
N TYR A 168 33.38 1.18 0.34
CA TYR A 168 34.44 2.18 0.16
C TYR A 168 35.51 2.18 1.26
N GLY A 169 35.33 1.36 2.31
CA GLY A 169 36.16 1.33 3.51
C GLY A 169 36.97 0.05 3.68
N SER A 170 36.70 -0.99 2.90
CA SER A 170 37.59 -2.17 2.84
C SER A 170 38.70 -1.93 1.80
N SER A 171 39.94 -2.20 2.17
CA SER A 171 41.14 -1.96 1.34
C SER A 171 41.29 -2.92 0.15
N GLY A 172 40.27 -3.72 -0.20
CA GLY A 172 40.30 -4.64 -1.34
C GLY A 172 41.24 -5.85 -1.20
N PHE A 173 42.02 -5.98 -0.12
CA PHE A 173 42.99 -7.07 0.10
C PHE A 173 42.37 -8.40 0.58
N GLY A 174 41.09 -8.64 0.32
CA GLY A 174 40.35 -9.81 0.82
C GLY A 174 40.02 -10.88 -0.23
N ALA A 175 40.68 -10.89 -1.38
CA ALA A 175 40.49 -11.90 -2.41
C ALA A 175 41.82 -12.55 -2.79
N HIS A 176 42.21 -13.56 -2.00
CA HIS A 176 43.03 -14.68 -2.45
C HIS A 176 42.25 -15.96 -2.16
#